data_AF-A0A818EI69-F1
#
_entry.id   AF-A0A818EI69-F1
#
_cell.length_a   1.000
_cell.length_b   1.000
_cell.length_c   1.000
_cell.angle_alpha   90.00
_cell.angle_beta   90.00
_cell.angle_gamma   90.00
#
_symmetry.space_group_name_H-M   'P 1'
#
loop_
_entity.id
_entity.type
_entity.pdbx_description
1 polymer ?
#
loop_
_entity_poly.entity_id
_entity_poly.type
_entity_poly.pdbx_seq_one_letter_code
_entity_poly.pdbx_strand_id
1 'polypeptide(L)'
;MYGTLVNIQNKVSKDKLVALNYDCILVIDTEGLLSVQKTDEPYDKKLILFCLAVSHLVIVNVDGEIIEPVKKCVVLCTQALQYLGETRVRRPTVHFVLNKRFHLNEEYCKSLVECVQKTLTENNLNNEINLKTENFHVLSQAFNYKPFINLNGECKVSSTVEAFVTNVQKLCQHFIDISSDVIRETGDIFCVPNNWIVFANRVLQTIKKHPDLTYFQEFFERNQYNKIREDIRNDFDQYLSPAVARFLLEKEKQNDSDHIKQSFKIEYNRMLRLLEDKLKEHCDNHEATDNIRTRSLKFMEVQMISIFRSWEVSAVMNSERCKRDEIVTEIDSKLRPANSITHKNCLLDRQAASEMFELEFDNLVAQIKDRFKSEIVWTTSIEMVSHLCDVLNTDALPSGDNFLAYVPFLKTLDPVPDHPIFINDCLSKICAECVTRASKLVPLVPHSLDIARTISAKEIEQRYTYLDNDQLSTIFVEFNANTNQKRQFFRKDARQRYSELFQKHWTTIVKLSTCFEMLTTSIEKCLRSKNSDEPFTEITFIQEIIGEVNKIIQEFNNELNVFNFCLSKQFRSSLYICTVISAALYYYNRQKTHFLDVIKGVHENKDKSIEKFIPWVILVENDDERVLPLTS
;
A
#
# COMPACT_ATOMS: atom_id res chain seq x y z
N MET A 1 -29.92 -6.40 0.12
CA MET A 1 -30.15 -5.77 -1.20
C MET A 1 -30.52 -6.88 -2.16
N TYR A 2 -31.60 -6.70 -2.92
CA TYR A 2 -32.14 -7.69 -3.85
C TYR A 2 -32.22 -7.08 -5.25
N GLY A 3 -31.77 -7.82 -6.27
CA GLY A 3 -31.81 -7.37 -7.67
C GLY A 3 -32.84 -8.18 -8.46
N THR A 4 -33.71 -7.51 -9.21
CA THR A 4 -34.71 -8.12 -10.10
C THR A 4 -34.53 -7.60 -11.52
N LEU A 5 -34.36 -8.51 -12.48
CA LEU A 5 -34.34 -8.15 -13.90
C LEU A 5 -35.75 -8.24 -14.49
N VAL A 6 -36.28 -7.11 -14.94
CA VAL A 6 -37.63 -6.97 -15.49
C VAL A 6 -37.54 -6.91 -17.01
N ASN A 7 -38.04 -7.92 -17.71
CA ASN A 7 -38.15 -7.90 -19.17
C ASN A 7 -39.30 -6.96 -19.60
N ILE A 8 -38.99 -6.01 -20.47
CA ILE A 8 -39.93 -4.98 -20.94
C ILE A 8 -40.45 -5.23 -22.36
N GLN A 9 -39.84 -6.13 -23.13
CA GLN A 9 -40.28 -6.46 -24.50
C GLN A 9 -41.74 -6.97 -24.53
N ASN A 10 -42.17 -7.67 -23.48
CA ASN A 10 -43.54 -8.22 -23.39
C ASN A 10 -44.61 -7.21 -22.93
N LYS A 11 -44.24 -5.97 -22.56
CA LYS A 11 -45.18 -4.99 -21.96
C LYS A 11 -45.43 -3.74 -22.79
N VAL A 12 -44.57 -3.43 -23.76
CA VAL A 12 -44.64 -2.18 -24.56
C VAL A 12 -45.51 -2.34 -25.83
N SER A 13 -46.02 -3.54 -26.10
CA SER A 13 -46.56 -3.92 -27.41
C SER A 13 -48.01 -3.51 -27.72
N LYS A 14 -48.54 -2.38 -27.22
CA LYS A 14 -49.84 -1.87 -27.73
C LYS A 14 -49.94 -0.38 -28.03
N ASP A 15 -49.27 0.54 -27.30
CA ASP A 15 -49.58 1.98 -27.43
C ASP A 15 -48.36 2.93 -27.51
N LYS A 16 -47.15 2.47 -27.87
CA LYS A 16 -45.98 3.36 -28.03
C LYS A 16 -45.29 3.28 -29.40
N LEU A 17 -45.07 4.45 -29.98
CA LEU A 17 -44.51 4.72 -31.32
C LEU A 17 -42.96 4.69 -31.39
N VAL A 18 -42.26 4.44 -30.27
CA VAL A 18 -40.78 4.43 -30.25
C VAL A 18 -40.29 3.16 -29.54
N ALA A 19 -39.53 2.35 -30.26
CA ALA A 19 -38.88 1.17 -29.69
C ALA A 19 -37.87 1.60 -28.60
N LEU A 20 -37.92 0.96 -27.44
CA LEU A 20 -36.90 1.14 -26.41
C LEU A 20 -35.60 0.49 -26.90
N ASN A 21 -34.46 1.15 -26.67
CA ASN A 21 -33.14 0.64 -27.07
C ASN A 21 -32.58 -0.43 -26.10
N TYR A 22 -33.41 -1.00 -25.23
CA TYR A 22 -33.01 -1.97 -24.23
C TYR A 22 -34.13 -2.98 -23.94
N ASP A 23 -33.76 -4.20 -23.57
CA ASP A 23 -34.71 -5.32 -23.43
C ASP A 23 -35.17 -5.56 -21.98
N CYS A 24 -34.39 -5.07 -21.02
CA CYS A 24 -34.56 -5.35 -19.59
C CYS A 24 -34.24 -4.12 -18.73
N ILE A 25 -34.92 -4.00 -17.59
CA ILE A 25 -34.61 -3.06 -16.52
C ILE A 25 -34.12 -3.85 -15.30
N LEU A 26 -32.94 -3.53 -14.77
CA LEU A 26 -32.49 -4.05 -13.48
C LEU A 26 -33.01 -3.14 -12.36
N VAL A 27 -33.84 -3.71 -11.48
CA VAL A 27 -34.36 -3.02 -10.30
C VAL A 27 -33.61 -3.54 -9.08
N ILE A 28 -33.07 -2.63 -8.28
CA ILE A 28 -32.34 -2.94 -7.06
C ILE A 28 -33.16 -2.44 -5.88
N ASP A 29 -33.56 -3.36 -5.02
CA ASP A 29 -34.25 -3.07 -3.78
C ASP A 29 -33.30 -3.13 -2.59
N THR A 30 -33.36 -2.12 -1.74
CA THR A 30 -32.55 -1.99 -0.52
C THR A 30 -33.44 -2.15 0.69
N GLU A 31 -33.00 -2.92 1.69
CA GLU A 31 -33.73 -2.97 2.96
C GLU A 31 -33.76 -1.58 3.63
N GLY A 32 -34.83 -1.31 4.39
CA GLY A 32 -35.13 0.01 4.96
C GLY A 32 -33.92 0.69 5.60
N LEU A 33 -33.49 1.78 4.98
CA LEU A 33 -32.39 2.64 5.40
C LEU A 33 -32.87 3.61 6.48
N LEU A 34 -31.97 4.00 7.39
CA LEU A 34 -32.23 4.94 8.48
C LEU A 34 -33.40 4.51 9.39
N SER A 35 -33.66 3.21 9.47
CA SER A 35 -34.74 2.68 10.30
C SER A 35 -34.37 2.81 11.79
N VAL A 36 -35.29 3.30 12.62
CA VAL A 36 -35.09 3.43 14.08
C VAL A 36 -34.71 2.09 14.74
N GLN A 37 -35.07 0.97 14.11
CA GLN A 37 -34.83 -0.39 14.59
C GLN A 37 -33.44 -0.94 14.24
N LYS A 38 -32.75 -0.39 13.23
CA LYS A 38 -31.40 -0.79 12.81
C LYS A 38 -30.46 0.41 12.98
N THR A 39 -29.65 0.39 14.03
CA THR A 39 -28.74 1.48 14.43
C THR A 39 -27.39 1.48 13.70
N ASP A 40 -27.32 1.11 12.41
CA ASP A 40 -26.06 1.07 11.64
C ASP A 40 -26.03 2.15 10.55
N GLU A 41 -25.99 3.42 10.98
CA GLU A 41 -25.87 4.59 10.09
C GLU A 41 -24.65 4.52 9.14
N PRO A 42 -23.46 4.03 9.54
CA PRO A 42 -22.34 3.84 8.63
C PRO A 42 -22.62 2.84 7.51
N TYR A 43 -23.33 1.75 7.78
CA TYR A 43 -23.74 0.78 6.76
C TYR A 43 -24.72 1.41 5.77
N ASP A 44 -25.69 2.17 6.25
CA ASP A 44 -26.69 2.85 5.41
C ASP A 44 -26.03 3.83 4.43
N LYS A 45 -25.06 4.63 4.91
CA LYS A 45 -24.28 5.54 4.06
C LYS A 45 -23.52 4.79 2.97
N LYS A 46 -22.90 3.65 3.30
CA LYS A 46 -22.20 2.81 2.31
C LYS A 46 -23.15 2.27 1.26
N LEU A 47 -24.36 1.87 1.67
CA LEU A 47 -25.37 1.35 0.76
C LEU A 47 -25.89 2.44 -0.19
N ILE A 48 -26.14 3.64 0.32
CA ILE A 48 -26.58 4.78 -0.50
C ILE A 48 -25.48 5.20 -1.49
N LEU A 49 -24.23 5.34 -1.03
CA LEU A 49 -23.08 5.62 -1.90
C LEU A 49 -22.95 4.56 -3.00
N PHE A 50 -23.07 3.28 -2.63
CA PHE A 50 -23.05 2.19 -3.59
C PHE A 50 -24.18 2.32 -4.62
N CYS A 51 -25.42 2.56 -4.20
CA CYS A 51 -26.56 2.73 -5.10
C CYS A 51 -26.36 3.90 -6.08
N LEU A 52 -25.89 5.06 -5.59
CA LEU A 52 -25.56 6.20 -6.44
C LEU A 52 -24.45 5.84 -7.45
N ALA A 53 -23.45 5.09 -7.03
CA ALA A 53 -22.32 4.72 -7.88
C ALA A 53 -22.65 3.69 -8.96
N VAL A 54 -23.68 2.86 -8.80
CA VAL A 54 -23.95 1.72 -9.70
C VAL A 54 -25.27 1.83 -10.47
N SER A 55 -26.06 2.88 -10.27
CA SER A 55 -27.41 2.98 -10.85
C SER A 55 -27.50 4.18 -11.79
N HIS A 56 -28.14 4.00 -12.95
CA HIS A 56 -28.50 5.14 -13.80
C HIS A 56 -29.55 6.04 -13.14
N LEU A 57 -30.48 5.42 -12.40
CA LEU A 57 -31.57 6.07 -11.70
C LEU A 57 -31.66 5.55 -10.26
N VAL A 58 -31.79 6.44 -9.29
CA VAL A 58 -31.95 6.12 -7.87
C VAL A 58 -33.24 6.72 -7.35
N ILE A 59 -34.08 5.90 -6.71
CA ILE A 59 -35.34 6.34 -6.10
C ILE A 59 -35.16 6.41 -4.59
N VAL A 60 -35.25 7.61 -4.04
CA VAL A 60 -35.28 7.85 -2.59
C VAL A 60 -36.74 7.89 -2.16
N ASN A 61 -37.24 6.75 -1.71
CA ASN A 61 -38.61 6.62 -1.21
C ASN A 61 -38.66 7.01 0.28
N VAL A 62 -39.42 8.05 0.61
CA VAL A 62 -39.53 8.62 1.96
C VAL A 62 -40.99 8.57 2.42
N ASP A 63 -41.23 8.16 3.66
CA ASP A 63 -42.55 8.22 4.26
C ASP A 63 -42.84 9.65 4.73
N GLY A 64 -43.84 10.32 4.14
CA GLY A 64 -44.21 11.69 4.49
C GLY A 64 -43.29 12.77 3.91
N GLU A 65 -42.37 13.30 4.72
CA GLU A 65 -41.55 14.48 4.38
C GLU A 65 -40.05 14.17 4.32
N ILE A 66 -39.28 14.95 3.54
CA ILE A 66 -37.82 14.85 3.50
C ILE A 66 -37.24 15.46 4.79
N ILE A 67 -36.96 14.59 5.76
CA ILE A 67 -36.32 14.97 7.02
C ILE A 67 -34.81 15.24 6.86
N GLU A 68 -34.25 16.04 7.76
CA GLU A 68 -32.84 16.46 7.73
C GLU A 68 -31.83 15.30 7.64
N PRO A 69 -31.99 14.16 8.34
CA PRO A 69 -31.09 13.01 8.20
C PRO A 69 -30.99 12.48 6.76
N VAL A 70 -32.10 12.46 6.02
CA VAL A 70 -32.11 12.02 4.61
C VAL A 70 -31.35 13.02 3.75
N LYS A 71 -31.55 14.32 3.96
CA LYS A 71 -30.84 15.39 3.23
C LYS A 71 -29.33 15.28 3.44
N LYS A 72 -28.89 15.22 4.71
CA LYS A 72 -27.48 15.07 5.07
C LYS A 72 -26.87 13.81 4.43
N CYS A 73 -27.59 12.69 4.48
CA CYS A 73 -27.09 11.43 3.92
C CYS A 73 -26.90 11.50 2.39
N VAL A 74 -27.85 12.09 1.66
CA VAL A 74 -27.75 12.27 0.20
C VAL A 74 -26.58 13.18 -0.16
N VAL A 75 -26.40 14.30 0.54
CA VAL A 75 -25.28 15.23 0.31
C VAL A 75 -23.94 14.56 0.58
N LEU A 76 -23.79 13.88 1.72
CA LEU A 76 -22.58 13.15 2.08
C LEU A 76 -22.23 12.05 1.06
N CYS A 77 -23.22 11.26 0.66
CA CYS A 77 -22.98 10.19 -0.31
C CYS A 77 -22.68 10.74 -1.71
N THR A 78 -23.29 11.86 -2.09
CA THR A 78 -22.98 12.55 -3.36
C THR A 78 -21.54 13.07 -3.37
N GLN A 79 -21.06 13.59 -2.25
CA GLN A 79 -19.67 13.98 -2.14
C GLN A 79 -18.73 12.78 -2.18
N ALA A 80 -19.03 11.72 -1.42
CA ALA A 80 -18.24 10.49 -1.45
C ALA A 80 -18.20 9.86 -2.85
N LEU A 81 -19.26 10.05 -3.65
CA LEU A 81 -19.33 9.65 -5.04
C LEU A 81 -18.24 10.34 -5.89
N GLN A 82 -17.92 11.61 -5.65
CA GLN A 82 -16.85 12.34 -6.34
C GLN A 82 -15.49 11.64 -6.19
N TYR A 83 -15.20 11.11 -5.00
CA TYR A 83 -13.95 10.41 -4.69
C TYR A 83 -13.84 9.01 -5.30
N LEU A 84 -14.97 8.43 -5.76
CA LEU A 84 -14.91 7.19 -6.55
C LEU A 84 -14.39 7.44 -7.98
N GLY A 85 -14.30 8.71 -8.41
CA GLY A 85 -13.68 9.13 -9.67
C GLY A 85 -14.39 8.53 -10.89
N GLU A 86 -13.66 7.79 -11.70
CA GLU A 86 -14.19 7.07 -12.87
C GLU A 86 -14.85 5.74 -12.53
N THR A 87 -14.71 5.25 -11.28
CA THR A 87 -15.30 3.99 -10.82
C THR A 87 -16.74 4.22 -10.34
N ARG A 88 -17.58 4.82 -11.18
CA ARG A 88 -19.01 5.07 -10.91
C ARG A 88 -19.79 5.45 -12.16
N VAL A 89 -21.10 5.29 -12.12
CA VAL A 89 -22.01 5.87 -13.11
C VAL A 89 -21.82 7.38 -13.09
N ARG A 90 -21.66 7.98 -14.27
CA ARG A 90 -21.52 9.42 -14.39
C ARG A 90 -22.88 10.05 -14.15
N ARG A 91 -22.99 10.85 -13.08
CA ARG A 91 -24.13 11.72 -12.78
C ARG A 91 -25.48 10.97 -12.75
N PRO A 92 -25.69 10.00 -11.84
CA PRO A 92 -26.94 9.26 -11.71
C PRO A 92 -28.12 10.20 -11.47
N THR A 93 -29.29 9.87 -12.03
CA THR A 93 -30.52 10.63 -11.84
C THR A 93 -31.21 10.23 -10.55
N VAL A 94 -31.44 11.19 -9.67
CA VAL A 94 -32.05 10.94 -8.36
C VAL A 94 -33.49 11.45 -8.36
N HIS A 95 -34.42 10.58 -7.96
CA HIS A 95 -35.83 10.90 -7.76
C HIS A 95 -36.21 10.72 -6.30
N PHE A 96 -37.03 11.62 -5.77
CA PHE A 96 -37.64 11.43 -4.46
C PHE A 96 -39.11 11.11 -4.62
N VAL A 97 -39.56 10.10 -3.89
CA VAL A 97 -40.96 9.67 -3.85
C VAL A 97 -41.45 9.84 -2.42
N LEU A 98 -42.35 10.80 -2.21
CA LEU A 98 -42.95 11.09 -0.91
C LEU A 98 -44.24 10.28 -0.77
N ASN A 99 -44.17 9.19 -0.02
CA ASN A 99 -45.27 8.25 0.15
C ASN A 99 -46.16 8.62 1.34
N LYS A 100 -47.42 8.16 1.34
CA LYS A 100 -48.42 8.34 2.42
C LYS A 100 -48.70 9.79 2.83
N ARG A 101 -48.59 10.75 1.90
CA ARG A 101 -48.97 12.15 2.16
C ARG A 101 -50.49 12.32 2.10
N PHE A 102 -51.06 12.93 3.15
CA PHE A 102 -52.48 13.31 3.21
C PHE A 102 -52.76 14.69 2.58
N HIS A 103 -51.75 15.56 2.50
CA HIS A 103 -51.86 16.93 1.97
C HIS A 103 -50.96 17.11 0.74
N LEU A 104 -51.58 17.41 -0.40
CA LEU A 104 -50.96 17.57 -1.74
C LEU A 104 -50.51 19.02 -1.99
N ASN A 105 -49.91 19.70 -1.01
CA ASN A 105 -49.30 21.01 -1.33
C ASN A 105 -47.99 20.77 -2.09
N GLU A 106 -48.09 20.67 -3.41
CA GLU A 106 -46.97 20.49 -4.32
C GLU A 106 -45.93 21.60 -4.19
N GLU A 107 -46.35 22.83 -3.89
CA GLU A 107 -45.48 24.00 -3.74
C GLU A 107 -44.58 23.87 -2.50
N TYR A 108 -45.15 23.40 -1.38
CA TYR A 108 -44.36 23.06 -0.18
C TYR A 108 -43.39 21.91 -0.43
N CYS A 109 -43.81 20.89 -1.18
CA CYS A 109 -42.92 19.78 -1.53
C CYS A 109 -41.76 20.26 -2.41
N LYS A 110 -42.01 21.17 -3.36
CA LYS A 110 -40.97 21.78 -4.21
C LYS A 110 -39.97 22.62 -3.40
N SER A 111 -40.39 23.34 -2.37
CA SER A 111 -39.46 24.15 -1.56
C SER A 111 -38.48 23.30 -0.72
N LEU A 112 -38.93 22.15 -0.20
CA LEU A 112 -38.06 21.20 0.52
C LEU A 112 -36.94 20.63 -0.36
N VAL A 113 -37.20 20.59 -1.66
CA VAL A 113 -36.34 20.04 -2.69
C VAL A 113 -35.33 21.04 -3.17
N GLU A 114 -35.80 22.25 -3.43
CA GLU A 114 -34.94 23.40 -3.74
C GLU A 114 -33.92 23.61 -2.62
N CYS A 115 -34.28 23.32 -1.37
CA CYS A 115 -33.34 23.28 -0.25
C CYS A 115 -32.22 22.25 -0.46
N VAL A 116 -32.52 21.01 -0.87
CA VAL A 116 -31.48 19.98 -1.15
C VAL A 116 -30.61 20.40 -2.34
N GLN A 117 -31.22 20.88 -3.43
CA GLN A 117 -30.50 21.38 -4.61
C GLN A 117 -29.60 22.56 -4.27
N LYS A 118 -30.07 23.49 -3.43
CA LYS A 118 -29.28 24.62 -2.95
C LYS A 118 -28.06 24.13 -2.17
N THR A 119 -28.24 23.17 -1.25
CA THR A 119 -27.12 22.58 -0.51
C THR A 119 -26.13 21.88 -1.44
N LEU A 120 -26.59 21.12 -2.43
CA LEU A 120 -25.70 20.52 -3.43
C LEU A 120 -24.93 21.58 -4.23
N THR A 121 -25.59 22.69 -4.58
CA THR A 121 -24.98 23.82 -5.31
C THR A 121 -23.88 24.49 -4.49
N GLU A 122 -24.19 24.82 -3.23
CA GLU A 122 -23.26 25.45 -2.29
C GLU A 122 -22.00 24.60 -2.04
N ASN A 123 -22.12 23.27 -2.18
CA ASN A 123 -21.01 22.33 -2.03
C ASN A 123 -20.35 21.91 -3.35
N ASN A 124 -20.71 22.55 -4.48
CA ASN A 124 -20.22 22.19 -5.83
C ASN A 124 -20.49 20.74 -6.25
N LEU A 125 -21.61 20.16 -5.79
CA LEU A 125 -21.98 18.75 -6.03
C LEU A 125 -23.02 18.56 -7.14
N ASN A 126 -23.51 19.63 -7.77
CA ASN A 126 -24.56 19.56 -8.80
C ASN A 126 -24.19 18.78 -10.06
N ASN A 127 -22.89 18.59 -10.31
CA ASN A 127 -22.40 17.81 -11.44
C ASN A 127 -22.29 16.32 -11.11
N GLU A 128 -22.39 15.96 -9.83
CA GLU A 128 -22.16 14.61 -9.33
C GLU A 128 -23.42 13.74 -9.41
N ILE A 129 -24.61 14.35 -9.34
CA ILE A 129 -25.92 13.71 -9.52
C ILE A 129 -26.85 14.60 -10.35
N ASN A 130 -27.85 14.02 -10.99
CA ASN A 130 -28.90 14.76 -11.70
C ASN A 130 -30.17 14.82 -10.82
N LEU A 131 -30.37 15.96 -10.16
CA LEU A 131 -31.52 16.22 -9.30
C LEU A 131 -32.25 17.48 -9.77
N LYS A 132 -33.38 17.30 -10.46
CA LYS A 132 -34.21 18.40 -10.99
C LYS A 132 -35.56 18.47 -10.28
N THR A 133 -36.23 19.61 -10.30
CA THR A 133 -37.51 19.82 -9.59
C THR A 133 -38.62 18.89 -10.10
N GLU A 134 -38.56 18.44 -11.36
CA GLU A 134 -39.46 17.42 -11.93
C GLU A 134 -39.20 15.99 -11.42
N ASN A 135 -38.08 15.74 -10.72
CA ASN A 135 -37.74 14.41 -10.22
C ASN A 135 -38.48 14.05 -8.92
N PHE A 136 -39.47 14.83 -8.52
CA PHE A 136 -40.13 14.75 -7.22
C PHE A 136 -41.58 14.35 -7.36
N HIS A 137 -41.96 13.30 -6.65
CA HIS A 137 -43.23 12.62 -6.84
C HIS A 137 -43.93 12.45 -5.50
N VAL A 138 -45.23 12.73 -5.46
CA VAL A 138 -46.06 12.57 -4.27
C VAL A 138 -47.05 11.46 -4.49
N LEU A 139 -47.06 10.47 -3.59
CA LEU A 139 -48.01 9.37 -3.59
C LEU A 139 -48.93 9.48 -2.37
N SER A 140 -50.23 9.33 -2.61
CA SER A 140 -51.24 9.23 -1.55
C SER A 140 -51.10 7.91 -0.79
N GLN A 141 -51.89 7.74 0.28
CA GLN A 141 -51.97 6.46 0.97
C GLN A 141 -52.42 5.34 0.02
N ALA A 142 -51.72 4.19 0.04
CA ALA A 142 -51.99 3.07 -0.85
C ALA A 142 -53.29 2.32 -0.53
N PHE A 143 -53.68 2.28 0.75
CA PHE A 143 -54.80 1.49 1.23
C PHE A 143 -55.77 2.33 2.05
N ASN A 144 -57.06 2.15 1.80
CA ASN A 144 -58.11 2.54 2.72
C ASN A 144 -58.32 1.40 3.72
N TYR A 145 -58.14 1.68 5.00
CA TYR A 145 -58.47 0.73 6.06
C TYR A 145 -59.91 0.98 6.51
N LYS A 146 -60.84 0.13 6.07
CA LYS A 146 -62.19 0.12 6.63
C LYS A 146 -62.24 -0.91 7.76
N PRO A 147 -62.75 -0.55 8.95
CA PRO A 147 -63.02 -1.56 9.98
C PRO A 147 -64.09 -2.52 9.46
N PHE A 148 -63.77 -3.81 9.41
CA PHE A 148 -64.71 -4.87 9.08
C PHE A 148 -64.98 -5.67 10.36
N ILE A 149 -66.21 -5.56 10.88
CA ILE A 149 -66.63 -6.32 12.06
C ILE A 149 -67.02 -7.71 11.57
N ASN A 150 -66.19 -8.72 11.87
CA ASN A 150 -66.59 -10.12 11.72
C ASN A 150 -66.94 -10.69 13.11
N LEU A 151 -67.82 -11.70 13.15
CA LEU A 151 -68.39 -12.29 14.38
C LEU A 151 -67.35 -12.87 15.37
N ASN A 152 -66.07 -12.98 14.97
CA ASN A 152 -64.98 -13.55 15.79
C ASN A 152 -63.79 -12.59 16.03
N GLY A 153 -63.95 -11.28 15.80
CA GLY A 153 -62.92 -10.26 16.07
C GLY A 153 -62.70 -9.28 14.93
N GLU A 154 -62.05 -8.15 15.25
CA GLU A 154 -61.72 -7.10 14.28
C GLU A 154 -60.72 -7.61 13.24
N CYS A 155 -61.15 -7.72 11.99
CA CYS A 155 -60.26 -7.98 10.86
C CYS A 155 -60.27 -6.74 9.94
N LYS A 156 -59.11 -6.24 9.53
CA LYS A 156 -59.02 -5.08 8.64
C LYS A 156 -59.01 -5.57 7.19
N VAL A 157 -60.07 -5.27 6.44
CA VAL A 157 -60.08 -5.45 4.98
C VAL A 157 -59.50 -4.18 4.35
N SER A 158 -58.38 -4.30 3.65
CA SER A 158 -57.75 -3.20 2.91
C SER A 158 -58.23 -3.20 1.46
N SER A 159 -58.67 -2.04 0.96
CA SER A 159 -58.85 -1.82 -0.48
C SER A 159 -57.83 -0.80 -0.97
N THR A 160 -57.22 -1.06 -2.13
CA THR A 160 -56.27 -0.14 -2.75
C THR A 160 -56.98 1.15 -3.17
N VAL A 161 -56.38 2.30 -2.91
CA VAL A 161 -56.93 3.60 -3.31
C VAL A 161 -56.71 3.78 -4.82
N GLU A 162 -57.77 4.04 -5.58
CA GLU A 162 -57.69 4.19 -7.05
C GLU A 162 -56.76 5.32 -7.49
N ALA A 163 -56.78 6.44 -6.78
CA ALA A 163 -55.87 7.57 -7.00
C ALA A 163 -54.39 7.15 -6.82
N PHE A 164 -54.10 6.29 -5.83
CA PHE A 164 -52.75 5.76 -5.63
C PHE A 164 -52.32 4.90 -6.82
N VAL A 165 -53.18 3.99 -7.29
CA VAL A 165 -52.89 3.12 -8.45
C VAL A 165 -52.60 3.97 -9.69
N THR A 166 -53.47 4.95 -9.97
CA THR A 166 -53.31 5.88 -11.10
C THR A 166 -51.99 6.66 -11.01
N ASN A 167 -51.62 7.18 -9.84
CA ASN A 167 -50.38 7.94 -9.66
C ASN A 167 -49.13 7.05 -9.77
N VAL A 168 -49.17 5.82 -9.25
CA VAL A 168 -48.08 4.84 -9.43
C VAL A 168 -47.93 4.46 -10.90
N GLN A 169 -49.02 4.26 -11.63
CA GLN A 169 -48.95 3.99 -13.07
C GLN A 169 -48.32 5.15 -13.84
N LYS A 170 -48.71 6.40 -13.55
CA LYS A 170 -48.08 7.60 -14.13
C LYS A 170 -46.59 7.68 -13.80
N LEU A 171 -46.22 7.38 -12.56
CA LEU A 171 -44.83 7.39 -12.12
C LEU A 171 -43.99 6.32 -12.82
N CYS A 172 -44.49 5.09 -12.91
CA CYS A 172 -43.84 4.02 -13.66
C CYS A 172 -43.70 4.39 -15.14
N GLN A 173 -44.73 5.00 -15.72
CA GLN A 173 -44.71 5.45 -17.10
C GLN A 173 -43.63 6.53 -17.31
N HIS A 174 -43.58 7.53 -16.43
CA HIS A 174 -42.55 8.55 -16.44
C HIS A 174 -41.13 7.97 -16.37
N PHE A 175 -40.86 7.01 -15.47
CA PHE A 175 -39.54 6.37 -15.39
C PHE A 175 -39.17 5.61 -16.67
N ILE A 176 -40.13 4.98 -17.33
CA ILE A 176 -39.92 4.34 -18.63
C ILE A 176 -39.63 5.41 -19.69
N ASP A 177 -40.33 6.54 -19.68
CA ASP A 177 -40.17 7.60 -20.68
C ASP A 177 -38.79 8.26 -20.61
N ILE A 178 -38.30 8.57 -19.40
CA ILE A 178 -36.99 9.23 -19.22
C ILE A 178 -35.80 8.26 -19.31
N SER A 179 -36.03 6.96 -19.17
CA SER A 179 -34.97 5.95 -19.09
C SER A 179 -33.95 6.03 -20.24
N SER A 180 -34.42 6.27 -21.47
CA SER A 180 -33.57 6.32 -22.66
C SER A 180 -32.66 7.55 -22.64
N ASP A 181 -33.17 8.68 -22.15
CA ASP A 181 -32.39 9.91 -21.97
C ASP A 181 -31.38 9.74 -20.83
N VAL A 182 -31.79 9.13 -19.72
CA VAL A 182 -30.89 8.86 -18.58
C VAL A 182 -29.75 7.93 -19.00
N ILE A 183 -30.02 6.86 -19.76
CA ILE A 183 -28.98 5.97 -20.29
C ILE A 183 -28.02 6.74 -21.21
N ARG A 184 -28.56 7.58 -22.10
CA ARG A 184 -27.74 8.42 -23.00
C ARG A 184 -26.84 9.41 -22.25
N GLU A 185 -27.35 10.01 -21.16
CA GLU A 185 -26.60 10.96 -20.33
C GLU A 185 -25.52 10.29 -19.47
N THR A 186 -25.84 9.12 -18.90
CA THR A 186 -24.96 8.39 -17.96
C THR A 186 -23.96 7.45 -18.66
N GLY A 187 -24.24 7.09 -19.93
CA GLY A 187 -23.43 6.24 -20.79
C GLY A 187 -23.87 4.77 -20.81
N ASP A 188 -23.57 4.07 -21.90
CA ASP A 188 -23.97 2.67 -22.15
C ASP A 188 -23.10 1.63 -21.40
N ILE A 189 -22.71 1.93 -20.16
CA ILE A 189 -21.77 1.11 -19.37
C ILE A 189 -22.36 -0.28 -19.07
N PHE A 190 -23.70 -0.39 -19.03
CA PHE A 190 -24.42 -1.60 -18.64
C PHE A 190 -25.22 -2.25 -19.78
N CYS A 191 -24.64 -2.34 -20.98
CA CYS A 191 -25.23 -3.07 -22.12
C CYS A 191 -25.57 -4.54 -21.81
N VAL A 192 -24.89 -5.16 -20.85
CA VAL A 192 -25.09 -6.56 -20.46
C VAL A 192 -25.15 -6.64 -18.93
N PRO A 193 -26.06 -7.43 -18.32
CA PRO A 193 -26.15 -7.56 -16.87
C PRO A 193 -24.83 -7.91 -16.19
N ASN A 194 -23.99 -8.74 -16.82
CA ASN A 194 -22.66 -9.10 -16.30
C ASN A 194 -21.73 -7.88 -16.14
N ASN A 195 -21.81 -6.90 -17.04
CA ASN A 195 -21.00 -5.68 -16.94
C ASN A 195 -21.38 -4.89 -15.70
N TRP A 196 -22.68 -4.80 -15.41
CA TRP A 196 -23.17 -4.17 -14.18
C TRP A 196 -22.62 -4.88 -12.94
N ILE A 197 -22.66 -6.22 -12.88
CA ILE A 197 -22.15 -6.95 -11.71
C ILE A 197 -20.64 -6.74 -11.55
N VAL A 198 -19.84 -6.80 -12.63
CA VAL A 198 -18.39 -6.53 -12.58
C VAL A 198 -18.13 -5.13 -12.06
N PHE A 199 -18.87 -4.15 -12.59
CA PHE A 199 -18.74 -2.75 -12.23
C PHE A 199 -19.12 -2.48 -10.78
N ALA A 200 -20.31 -2.91 -10.37
CA ALA A 200 -20.82 -2.80 -9.01
C ALA A 200 -19.86 -3.43 -8.00
N ASN A 201 -19.29 -4.57 -8.34
CA ASN A 201 -18.30 -5.20 -7.51
C ASN A 201 -17.01 -4.37 -7.34
N ARG A 202 -16.48 -3.73 -8.39
CA ARG A 202 -15.33 -2.81 -8.26
C ARG A 202 -15.66 -1.63 -7.35
N VAL A 203 -16.85 -1.05 -7.52
CA VAL A 203 -17.37 0.02 -6.65
C VAL A 203 -17.39 -0.46 -5.20
N LEU A 204 -17.95 -1.64 -4.93
CA LEU A 204 -18.03 -2.20 -3.58
C LEU A 204 -16.65 -2.41 -2.96
N GLN A 205 -15.69 -2.95 -3.72
CA GLN A 205 -14.33 -3.14 -3.22
C GLN A 205 -13.65 -1.80 -2.94
N THR A 206 -13.90 -0.77 -3.75
CA THR A 206 -13.37 0.58 -3.53
C THR A 206 -13.94 1.19 -2.24
N ILE A 207 -15.26 1.10 -2.03
CA ILE A 207 -15.91 1.56 -0.80
C ILE A 207 -15.38 0.79 0.43
N LYS A 208 -15.08 -0.52 0.29
CA LYS A 208 -14.49 -1.32 1.38
C LYS A 208 -13.03 -0.95 1.67
N LYS A 209 -12.24 -0.65 0.64
CA LYS A 209 -10.82 -0.24 0.77
C LYS A 209 -10.67 1.14 1.41
N HIS A 210 -11.65 2.02 1.17
CA HIS A 210 -11.69 3.38 1.70
C HIS A 210 -12.89 3.55 2.64
N PRO A 211 -12.86 2.89 3.83
CA PRO A 211 -13.99 2.93 4.77
C PRO A 211 -14.26 4.35 5.30
N ASP A 212 -13.28 5.24 5.20
CA ASP A 212 -13.34 6.67 5.50
C ASP A 212 -14.24 7.45 4.54
N LEU A 213 -14.59 6.90 3.36
CA LEU A 213 -15.48 7.54 2.39
C LEU A 213 -16.86 7.90 2.96
N THR A 214 -17.34 7.18 3.96
CA THR A 214 -18.65 7.41 4.58
C THR A 214 -18.58 7.61 6.09
N TYR A 215 -17.37 7.70 6.65
CA TYR A 215 -17.14 7.67 8.10
C TYR A 215 -17.09 9.05 8.76
N PHE A 216 -16.95 10.10 7.97
CA PHE A 216 -17.05 11.47 8.50
C PHE A 216 -18.51 11.76 8.81
N GLN A 217 -18.74 12.35 9.97
CA GLN A 217 -20.08 12.68 10.41
C GLN A 217 -20.66 13.78 9.52
N GLU A 218 -19.81 14.70 9.05
CA GLU A 218 -20.17 15.83 8.18
C GLU A 218 -19.07 16.17 7.14
N PHE A 219 -19.45 16.86 6.05
CA PHE A 219 -18.56 17.42 5.01
C PHE A 219 -17.36 18.18 5.61
N PHE A 220 -17.64 18.91 6.68
CA PHE A 220 -16.69 19.76 7.38
C PHE A 220 -15.51 18.95 7.95
N GLU A 221 -15.78 17.82 8.61
CA GLU A 221 -14.74 17.00 9.24
C GLU A 221 -13.70 16.45 8.25
N ARG A 222 -14.13 16.08 7.04
CA ARG A 222 -13.19 15.62 6.01
C ARG A 222 -12.28 16.74 5.52
N ASN A 223 -12.85 17.92 5.28
CA ASN A 223 -12.07 19.08 4.86
C ASN A 223 -11.11 19.53 5.95
N GLN A 224 -11.55 19.52 7.22
CA GLN A 224 -10.68 19.76 8.37
C GLN A 224 -9.51 18.77 8.39
N TYR A 225 -9.79 17.47 8.29
CA TYR A 225 -8.76 16.44 8.33
C TYR A 225 -7.73 16.60 7.21
N ASN A 226 -8.18 16.88 5.98
CA ASN A 226 -7.27 17.07 4.84
C ASN A 226 -6.39 18.31 5.01
N LYS A 227 -6.94 19.43 5.48
CA LYS A 227 -6.16 20.64 5.77
C LYS A 227 -5.12 20.38 6.87
N ILE A 228 -5.54 19.79 7.98
CA ILE A 228 -4.65 19.46 9.11
C ILE A 228 -3.54 18.49 8.68
N ARG A 229 -3.84 17.51 7.81
CA ARG A 229 -2.81 16.61 7.28
C ARG A 229 -1.76 17.32 6.44
N GLU A 230 -2.18 18.32 5.67
CA GLU A 230 -1.24 19.12 4.89
C GLU A 230 -0.39 20.00 5.80
N ASP A 231 -0.98 20.58 6.85
CA ASP A 231 -0.25 21.33 7.86
C ASP A 231 0.77 20.45 8.61
N ILE A 232 0.41 19.22 8.99
CA ILE A 232 1.35 18.23 9.57
C ILE A 232 2.52 17.94 8.63
N ARG A 233 2.27 17.83 7.31
CA ARG A 233 3.34 17.59 6.33
C ARG A 233 4.29 18.77 6.23
N ASN A 234 3.74 19.98 6.19
CA ASN A 234 4.54 21.21 6.20
C ASN A 234 5.41 21.28 7.48
N ASP A 235 4.84 20.91 8.63
CA ASP A 235 5.60 20.81 9.87
C ASP A 235 6.70 19.74 9.80
N PHE A 236 6.45 18.58 9.19
CA PHE A 236 7.51 17.58 8.98
C PHE A 236 8.62 18.11 8.08
N ASP A 237 8.30 18.79 6.98
CA ASP A 237 9.30 19.38 6.09
C ASP A 237 10.14 20.44 6.81
N GLN A 238 9.51 21.21 7.70
CA GLN A 238 10.18 22.24 8.50
C GLN A 238 11.04 21.65 9.62
N TYR A 239 10.47 20.77 10.44
CA TYR A 239 11.03 20.31 11.71
C TYR A 239 11.78 18.99 11.58
N LEU A 240 11.42 18.14 10.63
CA LEU A 240 12.04 16.83 10.36
C LEU A 240 12.81 16.84 9.02
N SER A 241 13.49 17.96 8.74
CA SER A 241 14.19 18.16 7.47
C SER A 241 15.45 17.28 7.33
N PRO A 242 15.96 17.09 6.09
CA PRO A 242 17.24 16.40 5.85
C PRO A 242 18.44 17.02 6.57
N ALA A 243 18.37 18.31 6.94
CA ALA A 243 19.41 18.96 7.73
C ALA A 243 19.42 18.45 9.18
N VAL A 244 18.24 18.26 9.77
CA VAL A 244 18.09 17.69 11.12
C VAL A 244 18.59 16.24 11.13
N ALA A 245 18.21 15.45 10.13
CA ALA A 245 18.71 14.09 9.95
C ALA A 245 20.25 14.07 9.97
N ARG A 246 20.91 14.87 9.11
CA ARG A 246 22.38 14.96 9.05
C ARG A 246 23.02 15.37 10.37
N PHE A 247 22.43 16.34 11.07
CA PHE A 247 22.92 16.78 12.37
C PHE A 247 22.91 15.63 13.39
N LEU A 248 21.81 14.88 13.48
CA LEU A 248 21.72 13.73 14.39
C LEU A 248 22.69 12.62 13.99
N LEU A 249 22.82 12.33 12.69
CA LEU A 249 23.75 11.32 12.18
C LEU A 249 25.22 11.63 12.50
N GLU A 250 25.63 12.90 12.40
CA GLU A 250 27.00 13.31 12.73
C GLU A 250 27.24 13.37 14.24
N LYS A 251 26.26 13.83 15.03
CA LYS A 251 26.35 13.83 16.49
C LYS A 251 26.61 12.42 17.06
N GLU A 252 25.98 11.42 16.46
CA GLU A 252 25.96 10.05 16.96
C GLU A 252 27.07 9.15 16.37
N LYS A 253 27.95 9.72 15.55
CA LYS A 253 28.94 9.01 14.75
C LYS A 253 30.00 8.22 15.55
N GLN A 254 30.24 8.59 16.80
CA GLN A 254 31.24 7.92 17.66
C GLN A 254 30.61 7.08 18.78
N ASN A 255 29.28 7.00 18.84
CA ASN A 255 28.57 6.36 19.94
C ASN A 255 28.25 4.89 19.65
N ASP A 256 28.08 4.07 20.70
CA ASP A 256 27.63 2.69 20.52
C ASP A 256 26.13 2.58 20.16
N SER A 257 25.70 1.42 19.66
CA SER A 257 24.33 1.24 19.20
C SER A 257 23.27 1.49 20.28
N ASP A 258 23.55 1.23 21.55
CA ASP A 258 22.58 1.40 22.63
C ASP A 258 22.47 2.88 23.01
N HIS A 259 23.60 3.59 23.02
CA HIS A 259 23.60 5.04 23.18
C HIS A 259 22.83 5.73 22.05
N ILE A 260 23.06 5.33 20.80
CA ILE A 260 22.35 5.86 19.63
C ILE A 260 20.84 5.67 19.79
N LYS A 261 20.39 4.44 20.09
CA LYS A 261 18.98 4.13 20.37
C LYS A 261 18.38 5.04 21.44
N GLN A 262 19.11 5.24 22.54
CA GLN A 262 18.66 6.10 23.63
C GLN A 262 18.57 7.57 23.20
N SER A 263 19.58 8.08 22.49
CA SER A 263 19.63 9.46 21.99
C SER A 263 18.48 9.73 21.01
N PHE A 264 18.24 8.83 20.05
CA PHE A 264 17.12 8.93 19.11
C PHE A 264 15.76 8.84 19.81
N LYS A 265 15.61 8.01 20.84
CA LYS A 265 14.38 7.96 21.65
C LYS A 265 14.12 9.27 22.40
N ILE A 266 15.16 9.90 22.96
CA ILE A 266 15.05 11.20 23.63
C ILE A 266 14.62 12.27 22.61
N GLU A 267 15.26 12.29 21.46
CA GLU A 267 14.98 13.26 20.40
C GLU A 267 13.60 13.07 19.77
N TYR A 268 13.18 11.82 19.55
CA TYR A 268 11.82 11.47 19.15
C TYR A 268 10.79 12.05 20.13
N ASN A 269 10.96 11.83 21.44
CA ASN A 269 10.04 12.35 22.45
C ASN A 269 10.06 13.88 22.56
N ARG A 270 11.19 14.52 22.21
CA ARG A 270 11.30 15.98 22.15
C ARG A 270 10.50 16.52 20.97
N MET A 271 10.67 15.93 19.79
CA MET A 271 9.98 16.36 18.58
C MET A 271 8.49 16.01 18.60
N LEU A 272 8.11 14.87 19.20
CA LEU A 272 6.73 14.46 19.33
C LEU A 272 5.94 15.50 20.11
N ARG A 273 6.46 15.96 21.26
CA ARG A 273 5.82 17.02 22.05
C ARG A 273 5.67 18.33 21.29
N LEU A 274 6.70 18.74 20.55
CA LEU A 274 6.64 19.94 19.71
C LEU A 274 5.55 19.83 18.64
N LEU A 275 5.47 18.67 17.97
CA LEU A 275 4.51 18.43 16.91
C LEU A 275 3.09 18.18 17.43
N GLU A 276 2.93 17.65 18.65
CA GLU A 276 1.65 17.59 19.35
C GLU A 276 1.10 18.98 19.66
N ASP A 277 1.96 19.90 20.12
CA ASP A 277 1.57 21.30 20.36
C ASP A 277 1.16 21.99 19.05
N LYS A 278 1.91 21.77 17.97
CA LYS A 278 1.57 22.27 16.63
C LYS A 278 0.28 21.67 16.08
N LEU A 279 0.11 20.37 16.22
CA LEU A 279 -1.11 19.69 15.84
C LEU A 279 -2.31 20.27 16.59
N LYS A 280 -2.16 20.58 17.89
CA LYS A 280 -3.21 21.22 18.67
C LYS A 280 -3.56 22.60 18.11
N GLU A 281 -2.55 23.41 17.77
CA GLU A 281 -2.73 24.71 17.10
C GLU A 281 -3.49 24.56 15.77
N HIS A 282 -3.09 23.62 14.91
CA HIS A 282 -3.78 23.35 13.63
C HIS A 282 -5.22 22.87 13.85
N CYS A 283 -5.43 21.98 14.81
CA CYS A 283 -6.76 21.51 15.16
C CYS A 283 -7.64 22.64 15.68
N ASP A 284 -7.10 23.58 16.45
CA ASP A 284 -7.83 24.74 16.94
C ASP A 284 -8.14 25.73 15.79
N ASN A 285 -7.17 26.00 14.91
CA ASN A 285 -7.32 26.87 13.75
C ASN A 285 -8.37 26.37 12.74
N HIS A 286 -8.51 25.06 12.61
CA HIS A 286 -9.51 24.44 11.72
C HIS A 286 -10.78 24.01 12.46
N GLU A 287 -10.95 24.36 13.74
CA GLU A 287 -12.12 23.99 14.58
C GLU A 287 -12.38 22.46 14.63
N ALA A 288 -11.31 21.67 14.62
CA ALA A 288 -11.37 20.22 14.47
C ALA A 288 -12.15 19.53 15.59
N THR A 289 -13.01 18.58 15.21
CA THR A 289 -13.72 17.70 16.15
C THR A 289 -12.76 16.74 16.85
N ASP A 290 -13.15 16.19 18.01
CA ASP A 290 -12.32 15.24 18.77
C ASP A 290 -11.92 14.00 17.97
N ASN A 291 -12.81 13.55 17.06
CA ASN A 291 -12.54 12.46 16.13
C ASN A 291 -11.40 12.83 15.16
N ILE A 292 -11.43 14.05 14.60
CA ILE A 292 -10.36 14.54 13.73
C ILE A 292 -9.05 14.72 14.50
N ARG A 293 -9.10 15.29 15.71
CA ARG A 293 -7.92 15.42 16.59
C ARG A 293 -7.23 14.09 16.84
N THR A 294 -8.00 13.08 17.27
CA THR A 294 -7.49 11.73 17.56
C THR A 294 -6.88 11.07 16.32
N ARG A 295 -7.52 11.22 15.15
CA ARG A 295 -7.03 10.64 13.90
C ARG A 295 -5.76 11.34 13.40
N SER A 296 -5.71 12.66 13.47
CA SER A 296 -4.55 13.43 13.07
C SER A 296 -3.35 13.14 13.97
N LEU A 297 -3.56 12.97 15.28
CA LEU A 297 -2.53 12.55 16.22
C LEU A 297 -1.95 11.19 15.84
N LYS A 298 -2.81 10.19 15.65
CA LYS A 298 -2.38 8.84 15.25
C LYS A 298 -1.64 8.84 13.90
N PHE A 299 -2.10 9.63 12.93
CA PHE A 299 -1.42 9.78 11.65
C PHE A 299 -0.01 10.36 11.86
N MET A 300 0.12 11.43 12.63
CA MET A 300 1.38 12.08 12.93
C MET A 300 2.36 11.14 13.66
N GLU A 301 1.93 10.48 14.73
CA GLU A 301 2.74 9.54 15.51
C GLU A 301 3.31 8.42 14.64
N VAL A 302 2.48 7.80 13.80
CA VAL A 302 2.90 6.71 12.91
C VAL A 302 4.01 7.17 11.96
N GLN A 303 3.86 8.36 11.38
CA GLN A 303 4.88 8.92 10.48
C GLN A 303 6.16 9.29 11.25
N MET A 304 6.05 9.84 12.45
CA MET A 304 7.21 10.20 13.28
C MET A 304 8.03 8.99 13.71
N ILE A 305 7.38 7.93 14.22
CA ILE A 305 8.05 6.68 14.63
C ILE A 305 8.87 6.15 13.46
N SER A 306 8.25 6.18 12.29
CA SER A 306 8.81 5.72 11.03
C SER A 306 10.04 6.54 10.62
N ILE A 307 9.97 7.88 10.59
CA ILE A 307 11.10 8.76 10.24
C ILE A 307 12.26 8.58 11.23
N PHE A 308 11.99 8.60 12.54
CA PHE A 308 13.04 8.52 13.55
C PHE A 308 13.76 7.18 13.55
N ARG A 309 13.01 6.08 13.36
CA ARG A 309 13.61 4.74 13.29
C ARG A 309 14.51 4.58 12.07
N SER A 310 14.14 5.19 10.95
CA SER A 310 14.98 5.27 9.75
C SER A 310 16.33 5.95 10.04
N TRP A 311 16.29 7.12 10.69
CA TRP A 311 17.50 7.86 11.03
C TRP A 311 18.35 7.15 12.09
N GLU A 312 17.72 6.52 13.09
CA GLU A 312 18.40 5.74 14.13
C GLU A 312 19.25 4.63 13.51
N VAL A 313 18.69 3.83 12.61
CA VAL A 313 19.44 2.74 11.98
C VAL A 313 20.58 3.28 11.11
N SER A 314 20.33 4.38 10.38
CA SER A 314 21.36 5.05 9.58
C SER A 314 22.52 5.55 10.46
N ALA A 315 22.23 6.06 11.66
CA ALA A 315 23.23 6.48 12.64
C ALA A 315 24.06 5.30 13.13
N VAL A 316 23.42 4.18 13.48
CA VAL A 316 24.11 2.95 13.90
C VAL A 316 25.09 2.49 12.81
N MET A 317 24.67 2.48 11.55
CA MET A 317 25.54 2.08 10.45
C MET A 317 26.71 3.06 10.22
N ASN A 318 26.46 4.36 10.35
CA ASN A 318 27.52 5.37 10.22
C ASN A 318 28.54 5.25 11.36
N SER A 319 28.08 5.01 12.59
CA SER A 319 28.95 4.78 13.74
C SER A 319 29.80 3.53 13.58
N GLU A 320 29.20 2.41 13.18
CA GLU A 320 29.95 1.17 12.92
C GLU A 320 30.98 1.35 11.79
N ARG A 321 30.71 2.20 10.81
CA ARG A 321 31.69 2.56 9.78
C ARG A 321 32.86 3.34 10.37
N CYS A 322 32.59 4.34 11.21
CA CYS A 322 33.62 5.18 11.82
C CYS A 322 34.50 4.40 12.81
N LYS A 323 33.90 3.50 13.60
CA LYS A 323 34.67 2.58 14.46
C LYS A 323 35.63 1.70 13.65
N ARG A 324 35.29 1.37 12.40
CA ARG A 324 36.20 0.63 11.50
C ARG A 324 37.32 1.52 10.97
N ASP A 325 37.06 2.79 10.71
CA ASP A 325 38.12 3.76 10.35
C ASP A 325 39.11 3.97 11.50
N GLU A 326 38.62 3.99 12.74
CA GLU A 326 39.44 4.09 13.94
C GLU A 326 40.40 2.90 14.11
N ILE A 327 40.08 1.73 13.54
CA ILE A 327 40.96 0.55 13.57
C ILE A 327 42.31 0.83 12.91
N VAL A 328 42.35 1.61 11.81
CA VAL A 328 43.63 1.99 11.16
C VAL A 328 44.51 2.74 12.15
N THR A 329 43.90 3.66 12.89
CA THR A 329 44.59 4.46 13.91
C THR A 329 45.00 3.60 15.12
N GLU A 330 44.18 2.61 15.48
CA GLU A 330 44.46 1.63 16.55
C GLU A 330 45.70 0.78 16.21
N ILE A 331 45.85 0.31 14.97
CA ILE A 331 47.02 -0.46 14.52
C ILE A 331 48.30 0.36 14.67
N ASP A 332 48.30 1.58 14.14
CA ASP A 332 49.45 2.48 14.24
C ASP A 332 49.81 2.77 15.70
N SER A 333 48.82 2.81 16.59
CA SER A 333 49.06 2.99 18.03
C SER A 333 49.61 1.72 18.72
N LYS A 334 49.12 0.53 18.34
CA LYS A 334 49.52 -0.76 18.93
C LYS A 334 50.88 -1.23 18.45
N LEU A 335 51.24 -0.89 17.21
CA LEU A 335 52.57 -1.09 16.66
C LEU A 335 53.60 -0.11 17.26
N ARG A 336 53.23 0.84 18.13
CA ARG A 336 54.20 1.65 18.90
C ARG A 336 54.76 0.83 20.07
N PRO A 337 56.09 0.64 20.15
CA PRO A 337 56.79 -0.13 21.18
C PRO A 337 56.53 0.19 22.66
N ALA A 338 55.82 1.27 23.01
CA ALA A 338 55.56 1.66 24.38
C ALA A 338 54.87 0.55 25.22
N ASN A 339 54.20 -0.41 24.58
CA ASN A 339 53.54 -1.53 25.26
C ASN A 339 54.30 -2.88 25.15
N SER A 340 55.26 -3.03 24.23
CA SER A 340 55.97 -4.30 23.99
C SER A 340 57.41 -4.34 24.53
N ILE A 341 58.01 -3.19 24.88
CA ILE A 341 59.35 -3.13 25.52
C ILE A 341 59.24 -3.37 27.05
N THR A 342 58.43 -4.34 27.46
CA THR A 342 58.56 -4.98 28.79
C THR A 342 59.32 -6.31 28.72
N HIS A 343 59.69 -6.75 27.51
CA HIS A 343 60.63 -7.86 27.34
C HIS A 343 62.08 -7.38 27.50
N LYS A 344 62.49 -7.38 28.77
CA LYS A 344 63.87 -7.60 29.27
C LYS A 344 64.91 -7.90 28.18
N ASN A 345 65.85 -6.98 27.98
CA ASN A 345 67.22 -7.22 27.51
C ASN A 345 67.45 -8.06 26.22
N CYS A 346 66.47 -8.23 25.34
CA CYS A 346 66.73 -8.86 24.04
C CYS A 346 67.14 -7.80 23.02
N LEU A 347 68.45 -7.69 22.82
CA LEU A 347 69.03 -7.00 21.67
C LEU A 347 68.62 -7.77 20.40
N LEU A 348 67.79 -7.16 19.56
CA LEU A 348 67.43 -7.72 18.26
C LEU A 348 68.29 -7.06 17.18
N ASP A 349 68.88 -7.88 16.31
CA ASP A 349 69.41 -7.37 15.06
C ASP A 349 68.26 -6.91 14.14
N ARG A 350 68.61 -6.23 13.04
CA ARG A 350 67.63 -5.68 12.10
C ARG A 350 66.72 -6.74 11.49
N GLN A 351 67.24 -7.95 11.27
CA GLN A 351 66.47 -9.03 10.67
C GLN A 351 65.43 -9.55 11.68
N ALA A 352 65.84 -9.81 12.92
CA ALA A 352 64.96 -10.26 13.98
C ALA A 352 63.88 -9.22 14.34
N ALA A 353 64.23 -7.92 14.30
CA ALA A 353 63.26 -6.83 14.48
C ALA A 353 62.21 -6.77 13.35
N SER A 354 62.63 -7.01 12.10
CA SER A 354 61.70 -7.12 10.97
C SER A 354 60.79 -8.34 11.09
N GLU A 355 61.32 -9.52 11.41
CA GLU A 355 60.52 -10.75 11.60
C GLU A 355 59.50 -10.61 12.73
N MET A 356 59.88 -9.96 13.83
CA MET A 356 58.96 -9.66 14.94
C MET A 356 57.86 -8.67 14.53
N PHE A 357 58.19 -7.63 13.76
CA PHE A 357 57.21 -6.69 13.22
C PHE A 357 56.20 -7.40 12.32
N GLU A 358 56.68 -8.24 11.40
CA GLU A 358 55.83 -9.01 10.48
C GLU A 358 54.82 -9.87 11.23
N LEU A 359 55.29 -10.61 12.25
CA LEU A 359 54.44 -11.46 13.08
C LEU A 359 53.37 -10.64 13.82
N GLU A 360 53.74 -9.52 14.44
CA GLU A 360 52.82 -8.67 15.19
C GLU A 360 51.82 -7.97 14.27
N PHE A 361 52.28 -7.50 13.10
CA PHE A 361 51.45 -6.88 12.08
C PHE A 361 50.42 -7.89 11.54
N ASP A 362 50.83 -9.10 11.19
CA ASP A 362 49.92 -10.15 10.71
C ASP A 362 48.90 -10.56 11.79
N ASN A 363 49.33 -10.66 13.05
CA ASN A 363 48.43 -10.92 14.18
C ASN A 363 47.38 -9.81 14.34
N LEU A 364 47.78 -8.54 14.24
CA LEU A 364 46.86 -7.41 14.34
C LEU A 364 45.88 -7.38 13.15
N VAL A 365 46.37 -7.56 11.93
CA VAL A 365 45.52 -7.64 10.73
C VAL A 365 44.53 -8.80 10.84
N ALA A 366 44.96 -9.97 11.36
CA ALA A 366 44.09 -11.11 11.60
C ALA A 366 42.99 -10.80 12.63
N GLN A 367 43.35 -10.16 13.75
CA GLN A 367 42.37 -9.72 14.76
C GLN A 367 41.34 -8.74 14.18
N ILE A 368 41.76 -7.87 13.26
CA ILE A 368 40.87 -6.90 12.62
C ILE A 368 39.93 -7.58 11.64
N LYS A 369 40.45 -8.51 10.83
CA LYS A 369 39.63 -9.36 9.96
C LYS A 369 38.55 -10.10 10.76
N ASP A 370 38.87 -10.59 11.96
CA ASP A 370 37.91 -11.24 12.86
C ASP A 370 36.82 -10.31 13.41
N ARG A 371 37.08 -8.99 13.47
CA ARG A 371 36.06 -7.99 13.84
C ARG A 371 34.97 -7.83 12.77
N PHE A 372 35.25 -8.16 11.50
CA PHE A 372 34.23 -8.14 10.44
C PHE A 372 33.32 -9.36 10.53
N LYS A 373 32.31 -9.27 11.38
CA LYS A 373 31.30 -10.32 11.53
C LYS A 373 30.24 -10.16 10.46
N SER A 374 30.41 -10.86 9.33
CA SER A 374 29.49 -10.80 8.19
C SER A 374 28.01 -10.98 8.57
N GLU A 375 27.71 -11.80 9.57
CA GLU A 375 26.35 -12.02 10.06
C GLU A 375 25.73 -10.76 10.65
N ILE A 376 26.48 -10.03 11.47
CA ILE A 376 26.03 -8.77 12.09
C ILE A 376 25.77 -7.74 10.99
N VAL A 377 26.68 -7.60 10.04
CA VAL A 377 26.54 -6.63 8.93
C VAL A 377 25.31 -6.94 8.07
N TRP A 378 25.05 -8.21 7.77
CA TRP A 378 23.84 -8.63 7.06
C TRP A 378 22.57 -8.32 7.85
N THR A 379 22.52 -8.70 9.13
CA THR A 379 21.38 -8.45 10.01
C THR A 379 21.07 -6.95 10.07
N THR A 380 22.07 -6.10 10.35
CA THR A 380 21.88 -4.66 10.41
C THR A 380 21.43 -4.06 9.07
N SER A 381 21.98 -4.55 7.95
CA SER A 381 21.59 -4.08 6.61
C SER A 381 20.13 -4.46 6.29
N ILE A 382 19.70 -5.67 6.64
CA ILE A 382 18.32 -6.13 6.47
C ILE A 382 17.37 -5.33 7.38
N GLU A 383 17.71 -5.15 8.66
CA GLU A 383 16.92 -4.38 9.60
C GLU A 383 16.70 -2.95 9.10
N MET A 384 17.77 -2.30 8.62
CA MET A 384 17.67 -0.97 8.03
C MET A 384 16.68 -0.91 6.87
N VAL A 385 16.89 -1.78 5.87
CA VAL A 385 16.08 -1.75 4.66
C VAL A 385 14.64 -2.14 4.96
N SER A 386 14.42 -3.12 5.85
CA SER A 386 13.08 -3.55 6.25
C SER A 386 12.31 -2.42 6.94
N HIS A 387 12.94 -1.68 7.86
CA HIS A 387 12.33 -0.53 8.51
C HIS A 387 12.06 0.63 7.55
N LEU A 388 12.99 0.92 6.64
CA LEU A 388 12.76 1.89 5.57
C LEU A 388 11.59 1.47 4.67
N CYS A 389 11.42 0.18 4.40
CA CYS A 389 10.27 -0.32 3.65
C CYS A 389 8.96 -0.19 4.43
N ASP A 390 8.94 -0.47 5.74
CA ASP A 390 7.77 -0.32 6.63
C ASP A 390 7.26 1.12 6.66
N VAL A 391 8.16 2.11 6.61
CA VAL A 391 7.82 3.54 6.52
C VAL A 391 6.99 3.85 5.28
N LEU A 392 7.37 3.25 4.16
CA LEU A 392 6.95 3.67 2.83
C LEU A 392 5.77 2.86 2.30
N ASN A 393 5.46 1.73 2.93
CA ASN A 393 4.44 0.81 2.47
C ASN A 393 3.43 0.47 3.58
N THR A 394 2.19 0.91 3.39
CA THR A 394 1.09 0.68 4.34
C THR A 394 0.46 -0.72 4.22
N ASP A 395 0.77 -1.47 3.15
CA ASP A 395 0.37 -2.86 3.01
C ASP A 395 1.34 -3.75 3.81
N ALA A 396 0.89 -4.20 4.99
CA ALA A 396 1.62 -5.04 5.96
C ALA A 396 2.72 -5.90 5.35
N LEU A 397 3.96 -5.42 5.48
CA LEU A 397 5.18 -6.15 5.15
C LEU A 397 5.29 -7.41 6.01
N PRO A 398 6.04 -8.43 5.55
CA PRO A 398 6.34 -9.59 6.36
C PRO A 398 7.03 -9.19 7.67
N SER A 399 6.83 -9.94 8.76
CA SER A 399 7.52 -9.67 10.03
C SER A 399 9.05 -9.75 9.87
N GLY A 400 9.76 -9.02 10.73
CA GLY A 400 11.24 -9.00 10.81
C GLY A 400 11.88 -10.39 10.69
N ASP A 401 11.32 -11.37 11.40
CA ASP A 401 11.80 -12.77 11.43
C ASP A 401 11.86 -13.42 10.04
N ASN A 402 10.95 -13.05 9.12
CA ASN A 402 10.94 -13.60 7.77
C ASN A 402 12.14 -13.13 6.94
N PHE A 403 12.63 -11.92 7.18
CA PHE A 403 13.81 -11.40 6.50
C PHE A 403 15.09 -12.02 7.10
N LEU A 404 15.16 -12.12 8.42
CA LEU A 404 16.32 -12.68 9.13
C LEU A 404 16.56 -14.17 8.80
N ALA A 405 15.51 -14.90 8.41
CA ALA A 405 15.62 -16.27 7.89
C ALA A 405 16.45 -16.43 6.61
N TYR A 406 16.90 -15.33 5.97
CA TYR A 406 17.80 -15.36 4.81
C TYR A 406 19.26 -15.11 5.17
N VAL A 407 19.58 -14.66 6.38
CA VAL A 407 20.96 -14.38 6.80
C VAL A 407 21.90 -15.58 6.59
N PRO A 408 21.54 -16.84 6.93
CA PRO A 408 22.40 -17.99 6.68
C PRO A 408 22.73 -18.19 5.19
N PHE A 409 21.76 -17.99 4.29
CA PHE A 409 21.96 -18.05 2.85
C PHE A 409 22.85 -16.90 2.36
N LEU A 410 22.61 -15.68 2.82
CA LEU A 410 23.35 -14.50 2.38
C LEU A 410 24.83 -14.54 2.78
N LYS A 411 25.15 -15.17 3.92
CA LYS A 411 26.54 -15.46 4.32
C LYS A 411 27.28 -16.32 3.28
N THR A 412 26.58 -17.18 2.53
CA THR A 412 27.21 -18.04 1.51
C THR A 412 27.57 -17.31 0.22
N LEU A 413 27.02 -16.10 0.00
CA LEU A 413 27.26 -15.34 -1.22
C LEU A 413 28.63 -14.65 -1.23
N ASP A 414 29.27 -14.53 -0.04
CA ASP A 414 30.52 -13.83 0.29
C ASP A 414 31.04 -12.86 -0.79
N PRO A 415 30.36 -11.71 -1.01
CA PRO A 415 30.65 -10.91 -2.18
C PRO A 415 32.00 -10.20 -2.15
N VAL A 416 32.82 -10.40 -3.19
CA VAL A 416 34.10 -9.68 -3.35
C VAL A 416 33.82 -8.35 -4.02
N PRO A 417 34.24 -7.22 -3.43
CA PRO A 417 33.96 -5.92 -3.98
C PRO A 417 34.91 -5.61 -5.14
N ASP A 418 34.33 -5.02 -6.19
CA ASP A 418 34.95 -4.33 -7.35
C ASP A 418 34.54 -4.85 -8.72
N HIS A 419 33.74 -5.93 -8.81
CA HIS A 419 33.20 -6.35 -10.09
C HIS A 419 31.67 -6.20 -10.15
N PRO A 420 31.12 -5.34 -11.04
CA PRO A 420 29.68 -5.28 -11.34
C PRO A 420 29.10 -6.66 -11.72
N ILE A 421 29.94 -7.54 -12.27
CA ILE A 421 29.62 -8.94 -12.58
C ILE A 421 29.26 -9.72 -11.31
N PHE A 422 29.92 -9.43 -10.19
CA PHE A 422 29.70 -10.14 -8.93
C PHE A 422 28.37 -9.74 -8.26
N ILE A 423 28.02 -8.45 -8.28
CA ILE A 423 26.71 -8.00 -7.78
C ILE A 423 25.59 -8.67 -8.58
N ASN A 424 25.74 -8.78 -9.90
CA ASN A 424 24.76 -9.45 -10.76
C ASN A 424 24.65 -10.95 -10.46
N ASP A 425 25.76 -11.63 -10.20
CA ASP A 425 25.76 -13.05 -9.78
C ASP A 425 25.05 -13.23 -8.42
N CYS A 426 25.32 -12.37 -7.43
CA CYS A 426 24.61 -12.38 -6.16
C CYS A 426 23.11 -12.11 -6.31
N LEU A 427 22.72 -11.11 -7.10
CA LEU A 427 21.31 -10.80 -7.37
C LEU A 427 20.62 -11.97 -8.07
N SER A 428 21.32 -12.66 -8.98
CA SER A 428 20.81 -13.87 -9.63
C SER A 428 20.61 -15.02 -8.65
N LYS A 429 21.56 -15.22 -7.71
CA LYS A 429 21.43 -16.22 -6.63
C LYS A 429 20.30 -15.88 -5.65
N ILE A 430 20.16 -14.60 -5.27
CA ILE A 430 19.05 -14.11 -4.44
C ILE A 430 17.72 -14.34 -5.15
N CYS A 431 17.64 -14.00 -6.45
CA CYS A 431 16.48 -14.27 -7.29
C CYS A 431 16.13 -15.76 -7.24
N ALA A 432 17.08 -16.65 -7.49
CA ALA A 432 16.86 -18.09 -7.46
C ALA A 432 16.37 -18.61 -6.09
N GLU A 433 16.95 -18.13 -4.98
CA GLU A 433 16.51 -18.49 -3.63
C GLU A 433 15.10 -17.98 -3.33
N CYS A 434 14.80 -16.73 -3.71
CA CYS A 434 13.47 -16.15 -3.57
C CYS A 434 12.43 -16.90 -4.40
N VAL A 435 12.75 -17.28 -5.65
CA VAL A 435 11.92 -18.12 -6.51
C VAL A 435 11.67 -19.48 -5.85
N THR A 436 12.70 -20.12 -5.31
CA THR A 436 12.62 -21.45 -4.65
C THR A 436 11.76 -21.42 -3.39
N ARG A 437 11.77 -20.32 -2.63
CA ARG A 437 10.90 -20.15 -1.46
C ARG A 437 9.49 -19.75 -1.87
N ALA A 438 9.36 -18.84 -2.84
CA ALA A 438 8.07 -18.41 -3.36
C ALA A 438 7.31 -19.58 -3.98
N SER A 439 8.00 -20.53 -4.64
CA SER A 439 7.42 -21.74 -5.25
C SER A 439 6.70 -22.68 -4.26
N LYS A 440 6.86 -22.44 -2.95
CA LYS A 440 6.18 -23.19 -1.88
C LYS A 440 4.92 -22.49 -1.36
N LEU A 441 4.69 -21.24 -1.76
CA LEU A 441 3.56 -20.44 -1.31
C LEU A 441 2.35 -20.67 -2.21
N VAL A 442 1.16 -20.29 -1.73
CA VAL A 442 0.00 -20.18 -2.63
C VAL A 442 0.09 -18.80 -3.29
N PRO A 443 0.48 -18.69 -4.57
CA PRO A 443 0.78 -17.40 -5.21
C PRO A 443 -0.46 -16.54 -5.46
N LEU A 444 -1.60 -17.19 -5.62
CA LEU A 444 -2.79 -16.61 -6.22
C LEU A 444 -3.97 -16.79 -5.27
N VAL A 445 -4.79 -15.75 -5.18
CA VAL A 445 -6.09 -15.80 -4.54
C VAL A 445 -7.14 -15.40 -5.56
N PRO A 446 -8.27 -16.12 -5.63
CA PRO A 446 -9.36 -15.70 -6.49
C PRO A 446 -9.87 -14.35 -6.00
N HIS A 447 -10.24 -13.46 -6.93
CA HIS A 447 -11.01 -12.29 -6.55
C HIS A 447 -12.30 -12.75 -5.84
N SER A 448 -12.72 -12.00 -4.81
CA SER A 448 -13.95 -12.24 -4.05
C SER A 448 -15.22 -12.10 -4.89
N LEU A 449 -15.09 -11.82 -6.19
CA LEU A 449 -16.17 -11.51 -7.11
C LEU A 449 -16.57 -12.75 -7.90
N ASP A 450 -17.86 -13.06 -7.82
CA ASP A 450 -18.51 -14.29 -8.22
C ASP A 450 -18.85 -14.36 -9.72
N ILE A 451 -18.01 -13.77 -10.58
CA ILE A 451 -18.25 -13.72 -12.03
C ILE A 451 -17.15 -14.47 -12.73
N ALA A 452 -17.46 -15.69 -13.17
CA ALA A 452 -16.67 -16.37 -14.18
C ALA A 452 -16.71 -15.53 -15.45
N ARG A 453 -15.67 -14.73 -15.70
CA ARG A 453 -15.42 -14.19 -17.04
C ARG A 453 -15.21 -15.39 -17.96
N THR A 454 -16.01 -15.50 -19.01
CA THR A 454 -15.68 -16.41 -20.13
C THR A 454 -14.44 -15.85 -20.79
N ILE A 455 -13.31 -16.49 -20.52
CA ILE A 455 -12.04 -16.22 -21.19
C ILE A 455 -12.18 -16.75 -22.62
N SER A 456 -12.05 -15.86 -23.60
CA SER A 456 -12.06 -16.24 -25.01
C SER A 456 -10.75 -16.93 -25.39
N ALA A 457 -10.78 -17.82 -26.38
CA ALA A 457 -9.55 -18.42 -26.94
C ALA A 457 -8.55 -17.35 -27.39
N LYS A 458 -9.06 -16.23 -27.94
CA LYS A 458 -8.26 -15.06 -28.34
C LYS A 458 -7.57 -14.35 -27.17
N GLU A 459 -8.17 -14.35 -25.97
CA GLU A 459 -7.52 -13.83 -24.77
C GLU A 459 -6.40 -14.76 -24.32
N ILE A 460 -6.55 -16.08 -24.44
CA ILE A 460 -5.51 -17.07 -24.12
C ILE A 460 -4.33 -16.97 -25.10
N GLU A 461 -4.61 -16.62 -26.36
CA GLU A 461 -3.61 -16.35 -27.38
C GLU A 461 -2.86 -15.01 -27.17
N GLN A 462 -3.23 -14.20 -26.18
CA GLN A 462 -2.48 -12.99 -25.82
C GLN A 462 -1.11 -13.35 -25.26
N ARG A 463 -0.10 -12.53 -25.57
CA ARG A 463 1.22 -12.67 -24.96
C ARG A 463 1.19 -12.12 -23.54
N TYR A 464 1.19 -13.03 -22.57
CA TYR A 464 1.43 -12.69 -21.16
C TYR A 464 2.92 -12.68 -20.83
N THR A 465 3.33 -11.77 -19.95
CA THR A 465 4.70 -11.59 -19.49
C THR A 465 5.00 -12.55 -18.35
N TYR A 466 4.10 -12.60 -17.37
CA TYR A 466 4.28 -13.34 -16.11
C TYR A 466 3.68 -14.74 -16.16
N LEU A 467 2.96 -15.08 -17.24
CA LEU A 467 2.33 -16.38 -17.45
C LEU A 467 2.98 -17.13 -18.63
N ASP A 468 2.97 -18.46 -18.53
CA ASP A 468 3.39 -19.38 -19.58
C ASP A 468 2.22 -19.70 -20.51
N ASN A 469 2.23 -19.09 -21.71
CA ASN A 469 1.17 -19.23 -22.70
C ASN A 469 1.02 -20.67 -23.21
N ASP A 470 2.10 -21.44 -23.28
CA ASP A 470 2.08 -22.81 -23.80
C ASP A 470 1.45 -23.74 -22.75
N GLN A 471 1.80 -23.55 -21.48
CA GLN A 471 1.17 -24.27 -20.36
C GLN A 471 -0.29 -23.85 -20.19
N LEU A 472 -0.61 -22.56 -20.28
CA LEU A 472 -1.99 -22.07 -20.26
C LEU A 472 -2.82 -22.71 -21.37
N SER A 473 -2.29 -22.76 -22.60
CA SER A 473 -2.95 -23.38 -23.74
C SER A 473 -3.18 -24.88 -23.51
N THR A 474 -2.18 -25.60 -22.99
CA THR A 474 -2.28 -27.03 -22.68
C THR A 474 -3.36 -27.30 -21.64
N ILE A 475 -3.36 -26.56 -20.53
CA ILE A 475 -4.37 -26.67 -19.46
C ILE A 475 -5.77 -26.36 -19.98
N PHE A 476 -5.89 -25.38 -20.88
CA PHE A 476 -7.17 -25.02 -21.48
C PHE A 476 -7.69 -26.10 -22.45
N VAL A 477 -6.81 -26.73 -23.21
CA VAL A 477 -7.16 -27.87 -24.07
C VAL A 477 -7.60 -29.07 -23.23
N GLU A 478 -6.88 -29.41 -22.15
CA GLU A 478 -7.27 -30.48 -21.22
C GLU A 478 -8.64 -30.21 -20.56
N PHE A 479 -8.90 -28.96 -20.19
CA PHE A 479 -10.18 -28.55 -19.65
C PHE A 479 -11.33 -28.70 -20.65
N ASN A 480 -11.11 -28.29 -21.91
CA ASN A 480 -12.11 -28.39 -22.98
C ASN A 480 -12.36 -29.83 -23.43
N ALA A 481 -11.33 -30.68 -23.47
CA ALA A 481 -11.47 -32.10 -23.80
C ALA A 481 -12.35 -32.84 -22.78
N ASN A 482 -12.26 -32.45 -21.50
CA ASN A 482 -13.04 -33.03 -20.40
C ASN A 482 -14.47 -32.46 -20.24
N THR A 483 -14.86 -31.44 -21.01
CA THR A 483 -16.16 -30.74 -20.86
C THR A 483 -17.16 -31.02 -21.99
N ASN A 484 -16.95 -32.09 -22.77
CA ASN A 484 -17.85 -32.54 -23.85
C ASN A 484 -19.27 -32.97 -23.42
N GLN A 485 -19.69 -32.78 -22.16
CA GLN A 485 -21.06 -33.02 -21.70
C GLN A 485 -21.75 -31.72 -21.23
N LYS A 486 -22.71 -31.23 -22.05
CA LYS A 486 -23.76 -30.22 -21.75
C LYS A 486 -23.31 -28.85 -21.18
N ARG A 487 -23.12 -27.90 -22.11
CA ARG A 487 -22.71 -26.48 -21.97
C ARG A 487 -23.47 -25.57 -20.98
N GLN A 488 -24.57 -25.97 -20.33
CA GLN A 488 -25.44 -25.03 -19.57
C GLN A 488 -25.37 -25.11 -18.05
N PHE A 489 -24.85 -26.19 -17.43
CA PHE A 489 -24.82 -26.35 -15.97
C PHE A 489 -23.48 -25.99 -15.29
N PHE A 490 -22.44 -25.65 -16.06
CA PHE A 490 -21.04 -25.73 -15.59
C PHE A 490 -20.40 -24.45 -15.03
N ARG A 491 -21.09 -23.30 -14.94
CA ARG A 491 -20.41 -22.03 -14.61
C ARG A 491 -19.78 -21.99 -13.20
N LYS A 492 -20.32 -22.73 -12.23
CA LYS A 492 -19.78 -22.79 -10.86
C LYS A 492 -18.68 -23.86 -10.73
N ASP A 493 -18.90 -25.04 -11.31
CA ASP A 493 -17.93 -26.15 -11.36
C ASP A 493 -16.68 -25.82 -12.18
N ALA A 494 -16.82 -25.07 -13.28
CA ALA A 494 -15.70 -24.62 -14.09
C ALA A 494 -14.76 -23.73 -13.28
N ARG A 495 -15.28 -22.81 -12.45
CA ARG A 495 -14.44 -21.94 -11.61
C ARG A 495 -13.66 -22.73 -10.58
N GLN A 496 -14.32 -23.67 -9.89
CA GLN A 496 -13.68 -24.51 -8.91
C GLN A 496 -12.59 -25.35 -9.57
N ARG A 497 -12.86 -25.94 -10.74
CA ARG A 497 -11.86 -26.68 -11.53
C ARG A 497 -10.74 -25.80 -12.06
N TYR A 498 -11.00 -24.58 -12.52
CA TYR A 498 -9.94 -23.64 -12.93
C TYR A 498 -9.08 -23.23 -11.74
N SER A 499 -9.69 -22.96 -10.58
CA SER A 499 -8.97 -22.65 -9.35
C SER A 499 -8.14 -23.85 -8.88
N GLU A 500 -8.69 -25.07 -8.93
CA GLU A 500 -7.98 -26.29 -8.60
C GLU A 500 -6.86 -26.59 -9.60
N LEU A 501 -7.09 -26.41 -10.90
CA LEU A 501 -6.08 -26.59 -11.96
C LEU A 501 -4.97 -25.54 -11.85
N PHE A 502 -5.31 -24.26 -11.69
CA PHE A 502 -4.32 -23.22 -11.44
C PHE A 502 -3.58 -23.50 -10.15
N GLN A 503 -4.23 -23.83 -9.03
CA GLN A 503 -3.54 -24.18 -7.79
C GLN A 503 -2.68 -25.44 -7.91
N LYS A 504 -3.05 -26.39 -8.77
CA LYS A 504 -2.25 -27.61 -9.00
C LYS A 504 -1.04 -27.35 -9.90
N HIS A 505 -1.18 -26.46 -10.88
CA HIS A 505 -0.19 -26.21 -11.93
C HIS A 505 0.44 -24.81 -11.84
N TRP A 506 0.25 -24.07 -10.75
CA TRP A 506 0.65 -22.66 -10.71
C TRP A 506 2.16 -22.50 -10.89
N THR A 507 2.97 -23.42 -10.38
CA THR A 507 4.44 -23.38 -10.50
C THR A 507 4.90 -23.56 -11.94
N THR A 508 4.08 -24.16 -12.78
CA THR A 508 4.32 -24.30 -14.23
C THR A 508 3.66 -23.19 -15.05
N ILE A 509 2.57 -22.58 -14.55
CA ILE A 509 1.85 -21.50 -15.25
C ILE A 509 2.53 -20.15 -15.01
N VAL A 510 2.99 -19.89 -13.79
CA VAL A 510 3.58 -18.62 -13.40
C VAL A 510 5.08 -18.67 -13.67
N LYS A 511 5.57 -17.73 -14.49
CA LYS A 511 7.00 -17.52 -14.73
C LYS A 511 7.62 -16.78 -13.56
N LEU A 512 7.81 -17.48 -12.45
CA LEU A 512 8.41 -16.93 -11.23
C LEU A 512 9.78 -16.33 -11.51
N SER A 513 10.63 -17.02 -12.27
CA SER A 513 11.94 -16.52 -12.67
C SER A 513 11.84 -15.16 -13.34
N THR A 514 10.95 -15.01 -14.34
CA THR A 514 10.73 -13.74 -15.04
C THR A 514 10.30 -12.62 -14.09
N CYS A 515 9.38 -12.90 -13.16
CA CYS A 515 8.91 -11.89 -12.19
C CYS A 515 10.05 -11.39 -11.29
N PHE A 516 10.82 -12.31 -10.71
CA PHE A 516 11.93 -11.94 -9.82
C PHE A 516 13.13 -11.38 -10.60
N GLU A 517 13.40 -11.84 -11.83
CA GLU A 517 14.43 -11.29 -12.72
C GLU A 517 14.13 -9.84 -13.13
N MET A 518 12.87 -9.54 -13.46
CA MET A 518 12.47 -8.15 -13.76
C MET A 518 12.67 -7.25 -12.53
N LEU A 519 12.28 -7.74 -11.35
CA LEU A 519 12.49 -7.02 -10.09
C LEU A 519 13.98 -6.79 -9.81
N THR A 520 14.80 -7.83 -9.88
CA THR A 520 16.25 -7.69 -9.63
C THR A 520 16.92 -6.82 -10.69
N THR A 521 16.48 -6.87 -11.94
CA THR A 521 16.98 -5.97 -13.01
C THR A 521 16.61 -4.52 -12.75
N SER A 522 15.38 -4.24 -12.31
CA SER A 522 14.97 -2.88 -11.91
C SER A 522 15.79 -2.38 -10.72
N ILE A 523 15.99 -3.22 -9.70
CA ILE A 523 16.82 -2.89 -8.54
C ILE A 523 18.27 -2.64 -8.97
N GLU A 524 18.83 -3.49 -9.81
CA GLU A 524 20.19 -3.34 -10.34
C GLU A 524 20.35 -2.02 -11.10
N LYS A 525 19.37 -1.65 -11.92
CA LYS A 525 19.36 -0.37 -12.63
C LYS A 525 19.34 0.82 -11.66
N CYS A 526 18.52 0.74 -10.60
CA CYS A 526 18.50 1.71 -9.51
C CYS A 526 19.83 1.76 -8.76
N LEU A 527 20.51 0.63 -8.57
CA LEU A 527 21.82 0.58 -7.91
C LEU A 527 22.91 1.23 -8.77
N ARG A 528 22.94 0.92 -10.08
CA ARG A 528 23.95 1.43 -11.02
C ARG A 528 23.85 2.94 -11.21
N SER A 529 22.65 3.51 -11.18
CA SER A 529 22.45 4.95 -11.35
C SER A 529 22.94 5.79 -10.17
N LYS A 530 23.30 5.16 -9.04
CA LYS A 530 23.61 5.84 -7.76
C LYS A 530 25.08 5.79 -7.37
N ASN A 531 25.97 5.28 -8.24
CA ASN A 531 27.42 5.26 -8.02
C ASN A 531 28.11 6.65 -8.12
N SER A 532 27.36 7.75 -8.14
CA SER A 532 27.91 9.12 -8.10
C SER A 532 28.09 9.60 -6.65
N ASP A 533 29.19 10.29 -6.35
CA ASP A 533 29.66 10.79 -5.03
C ASP A 533 28.69 11.69 -4.22
N GLU A 534 27.40 11.76 -4.56
CA GLU A 534 26.45 12.56 -3.80
C GLU A 534 26.02 11.86 -2.49
N PRO A 535 26.00 12.59 -1.35
CA PRO A 535 25.46 12.10 -0.09
C PRO A 535 23.95 11.96 -0.21
N PHE A 536 23.52 10.77 -0.59
CA PHE A 536 22.14 10.42 -0.81
C PHE A 536 21.42 10.08 0.50
N THR A 537 20.12 10.39 0.59
CA THR A 537 19.26 9.95 1.71
C THR A 537 18.71 8.56 1.42
N GLU A 538 19.10 7.56 2.22
CA GLU A 538 18.73 6.14 2.10
C GLU A 538 17.24 5.91 1.79
N ILE A 539 16.37 6.77 2.33
CA ILE A 539 14.92 6.80 2.09
C ILE A 539 14.55 6.89 0.60
N THR A 540 15.17 7.79 -0.15
CA THR A 540 14.78 8.06 -1.55
C THR A 540 15.05 6.85 -2.46
N PHE A 541 16.08 6.06 -2.14
CA PHE A 541 16.48 4.86 -2.88
C PHE A 541 15.50 3.72 -2.59
N ILE A 542 15.14 3.55 -1.32
CA ILE A 542 14.13 2.58 -0.94
C ILE A 542 12.76 2.96 -1.53
N GLN A 543 12.42 4.25 -1.60
CA GLN A 543 11.21 4.74 -2.28
C GLN A 543 11.17 4.36 -3.76
N GLU A 544 12.24 4.61 -4.52
CA GLU A 544 12.34 4.22 -5.93
C GLU A 544 12.12 2.72 -6.10
N ILE A 545 12.80 1.91 -5.28
CA ILE A 545 12.69 0.45 -5.36
C ILE A 545 11.27 -0.04 -5.01
N ILE A 546 10.65 0.51 -3.98
CA ILE A 546 9.26 0.17 -3.61
C ILE A 546 8.29 0.55 -4.72
N GLY A 547 8.53 1.67 -5.41
CA GLY A 547 7.80 2.06 -6.61
C GLY A 547 7.84 0.97 -7.68
N GLU A 548 9.03 0.41 -7.96
CA GLU A 548 9.22 -0.67 -8.93
C GLU A 548 8.51 -1.96 -8.50
N VAL A 549 8.57 -2.34 -7.22
CA VAL A 549 7.83 -3.52 -6.69
C VAL A 549 6.33 -3.35 -6.89
N ASN A 550 5.79 -2.18 -6.53
CA ASN A 550 4.37 -1.89 -6.67
C ASN A 550 3.92 -1.93 -8.13
N LYS A 551 4.76 -1.42 -9.04
CA LYS A 551 4.52 -1.49 -10.48
C LYS A 551 4.45 -2.94 -10.97
N ILE A 552 5.42 -3.79 -10.60
CA ILE A 552 5.42 -5.22 -10.97
C ILE A 552 4.18 -5.93 -10.40
N ILE A 553 3.84 -5.67 -9.14
CA ILE A 553 2.61 -6.23 -8.52
C ILE A 553 1.37 -5.80 -9.31
N GLN A 554 1.29 -4.54 -9.73
CA GLN A 554 0.15 -4.02 -10.49
C GLN A 554 0.06 -4.65 -11.88
N GLU A 555 1.18 -4.72 -12.62
CA GLU A 555 1.25 -5.35 -13.93
C GLU A 555 0.88 -6.84 -13.88
N PHE A 556 1.41 -7.57 -12.91
CA PHE A 556 1.09 -8.99 -12.74
C PHE A 556 -0.37 -9.20 -12.35
N ASN A 557 -0.92 -8.38 -11.44
CA ASN A 557 -2.35 -8.42 -11.13
C ASN A 557 -3.22 -8.12 -12.35
N ASN A 558 -2.80 -7.24 -13.27
CA ASN A 558 -3.53 -6.96 -14.49
C ASN A 558 -3.60 -8.18 -15.42
N GLU A 559 -2.51 -8.93 -15.58
CA GLU A 559 -2.51 -10.19 -16.35
C GLU A 559 -3.38 -11.27 -15.68
N LEU A 560 -3.30 -11.41 -14.36
CA LEU A 560 -4.09 -12.38 -13.59
C LEU A 560 -5.59 -12.06 -13.54
N ASN A 561 -5.96 -10.79 -13.68
CA ASN A 561 -7.35 -10.35 -13.65
C ASN A 561 -8.18 -10.93 -14.82
N VAL A 562 -7.53 -11.32 -15.92
CA VAL A 562 -8.18 -12.07 -17.02
C VAL A 562 -8.72 -13.41 -16.51
N PHE A 563 -7.99 -14.04 -15.60
CA PHE A 563 -8.31 -15.33 -14.97
C PHE A 563 -9.06 -15.19 -13.64
N ASN A 564 -9.48 -13.98 -13.26
CA ASN A 564 -10.12 -13.67 -11.99
C ASN A 564 -9.26 -14.01 -10.75
N PHE A 565 -7.94 -13.94 -10.89
CA PHE A 565 -6.99 -14.07 -9.79
C PHE A 565 -6.29 -12.74 -9.50
N CYS A 566 -5.77 -12.62 -8.29
CA CYS A 566 -4.74 -11.65 -7.95
C CYS A 566 -3.67 -12.30 -7.09
N LEU A 567 -2.53 -11.62 -6.94
CA LEU A 567 -1.43 -12.09 -6.10
C LEU A 567 -1.88 -12.17 -4.63
N SER A 568 -1.58 -13.31 -4.01
CA SER A 568 -1.79 -13.51 -2.60
C SER A 568 -0.95 -12.55 -1.77
N LYS A 569 -1.41 -12.27 -0.54
CA LYS A 569 -0.63 -11.47 0.41
C LYS A 569 0.75 -12.10 0.63
N GLN A 570 0.82 -13.42 0.76
CA GLN A 570 2.07 -14.16 0.96
C GLN A 570 3.04 -13.97 -0.22
N PHE A 571 2.54 -14.03 -1.45
CA PHE A 571 3.38 -13.85 -2.63
C PHE A 571 3.88 -12.41 -2.78
N ARG A 572 3.00 -11.42 -2.55
CA ARG A 572 3.40 -10.02 -2.48
C ARG A 572 4.49 -9.81 -1.43
N SER A 573 4.35 -10.42 -0.26
CA SER A 573 5.38 -10.42 0.79
C SER A 573 6.72 -10.99 0.29
N SER A 574 6.73 -12.04 -0.55
CA SER A 574 7.98 -12.57 -1.13
C SER A 574 8.68 -11.60 -2.08
N LEU A 575 7.93 -10.82 -2.86
CA LEU A 575 8.51 -9.77 -3.71
C LEU A 575 9.17 -8.68 -2.86
N TYR A 576 8.53 -8.27 -1.77
CA TYR A 576 9.13 -7.34 -0.80
C TYR A 576 10.34 -7.92 -0.08
N ILE A 577 10.34 -9.22 0.22
CA ILE A 577 11.52 -9.89 0.80
C ILE A 577 12.69 -9.86 -0.17
N CYS A 578 12.48 -10.23 -1.43
CA CYS A 578 13.53 -10.15 -2.45
C CYS A 578 14.07 -8.73 -2.58
N THR A 579 13.19 -7.75 -2.52
CA THR A 579 13.53 -6.33 -2.54
C THR A 579 14.41 -5.93 -1.37
N VAL A 580 13.98 -6.24 -0.14
CA VAL A 580 14.72 -5.91 1.08
C VAL A 580 16.10 -6.55 1.07
N ILE A 581 16.18 -7.82 0.68
CA ILE A 581 17.44 -8.56 0.62
C ILE A 581 18.37 -8.01 -0.47
N SER A 582 17.83 -7.68 -1.65
CA SER A 582 18.62 -7.13 -2.75
C SER A 582 19.16 -5.73 -2.42
N ALA A 583 18.37 -4.89 -1.76
CA ALA A 583 18.85 -3.61 -1.25
C ALA A 583 19.82 -3.79 -0.06
N ALA A 584 19.60 -4.77 0.82
CA ALA A 584 20.54 -5.09 1.89
C ALA A 584 21.90 -5.56 1.35
N LEU A 585 21.94 -6.26 0.21
CA LEU A 585 23.18 -6.64 -0.47
C LEU A 585 24.02 -5.41 -0.84
N TYR A 586 23.39 -4.35 -1.32
CA TYR A 586 24.09 -3.11 -1.63
C TYR A 586 24.75 -2.49 -0.38
N TYR A 587 24.00 -2.39 0.71
CA TYR A 587 24.53 -1.85 1.97
C TYR A 587 25.61 -2.75 2.57
N TYR A 588 25.42 -4.07 2.55
CA TYR A 588 26.44 -5.03 2.95
C TYR A 588 27.73 -4.85 2.15
N ASN A 589 27.62 -4.78 0.81
CA ASN A 589 28.77 -4.60 -0.08
C ASN A 589 29.48 -3.28 0.19
N ARG A 590 28.75 -2.18 0.40
CA ARG A 590 29.35 -0.88 0.73
C ARG A 590 30.15 -0.96 2.04
N GLN A 591 29.61 -1.63 3.06
CA GLN A 591 30.29 -1.82 4.34
C GLN A 591 31.51 -2.75 4.23
N LYS A 592 31.42 -3.81 3.41
CA LYS A 592 32.52 -4.73 3.15
C LYS A 592 33.65 -4.10 2.32
N THR A 593 33.29 -3.33 1.28
CA THR A 593 34.24 -2.57 0.44
C THR A 593 35.02 -1.61 1.32
N HIS A 594 34.31 -0.79 2.10
CA HIS A 594 34.92 0.15 3.02
C HIS A 594 35.86 -0.56 4.02
N PHE A 595 35.45 -1.71 4.56
CA PHE A 595 36.31 -2.50 5.44
C PHE A 595 37.57 -3.04 4.74
N LEU A 596 37.45 -3.49 3.49
CA LEU A 596 38.59 -3.96 2.70
C LEU A 596 39.52 -2.81 2.29
N ASP A 597 38.99 -1.62 2.00
CA ASP A 597 39.78 -0.41 1.75
C ASP A 597 40.56 0.00 2.99
N VAL A 598 39.95 -0.09 4.17
CA VAL A 598 40.61 0.09 5.46
C VAL A 598 41.78 -0.90 5.61
N ILE A 599 41.55 -2.20 5.37
CA ILE A 599 42.62 -3.22 5.42
C ILE A 599 43.71 -2.96 4.38
N LYS A 600 43.35 -2.56 3.17
CA LYS A 600 44.29 -2.23 2.10
C LYS A 600 45.15 -1.04 2.48
N GLY A 601 44.56 0.03 3.01
CA GLY A 601 45.28 1.20 3.51
C GLY A 601 46.23 0.86 4.66
N VAL A 602 45.88 -0.11 5.51
CA VAL A 602 46.78 -0.66 6.54
C VAL A 602 47.98 -1.37 5.89
N HIS A 603 47.77 -2.22 4.88
CA HIS A 603 48.85 -2.88 4.15
C HIS A 603 49.74 -1.90 3.38
N GLU A 604 49.17 -0.87 2.76
CA GLU A 604 49.94 0.16 2.03
C GLU A 604 50.82 1.00 2.96
N ASN A 605 50.44 1.15 4.23
CA ASN A 605 51.24 1.86 5.23
C ASN A 605 52.25 0.96 5.95
N LYS A 606 52.28 -0.35 5.66
CA LYS A 606 53.17 -1.33 6.31
C LYS A 606 54.64 -0.92 6.26
N ASP A 607 55.13 -0.50 5.09
CA ASP A 607 56.53 -0.11 4.89
C ASP A 607 56.91 1.13 5.73
N LYS A 608 55.99 2.10 5.86
CA LYS A 608 56.21 3.26 6.73
C LYS A 608 56.19 2.88 8.20
N SER A 609 55.37 1.91 8.57
CA SER A 609 55.25 1.43 9.95
C SER A 609 56.47 0.60 10.36
N ILE A 610 57.01 -0.25 9.48
CA ILE A 610 58.26 -0.99 9.74
C ILE A 610 59.48 -0.05 9.83
N GLU A 611 59.55 0.98 8.97
CA GLU A 611 60.60 2.01 9.04
C GLU A 611 60.60 2.79 10.36
N LYS A 612 59.42 3.00 10.95
CA LYS A 612 59.28 3.63 12.27
C LYS A 612 59.56 2.65 13.41
N PHE A 613 59.21 1.38 13.24
CA PHE A 613 59.35 0.35 14.27
C PHE A 613 60.80 -0.07 14.49
N ILE A 614 61.55 -0.33 13.42
CA ILE A 614 62.92 -0.85 13.46
C ILE A 614 63.86 0.00 14.35
N PRO A 615 63.93 1.34 14.21
CA PRO A 615 64.82 2.18 15.01
C PRO A 615 64.48 2.21 16.50
N TRP A 616 63.26 1.80 16.88
CA TRP A 616 62.83 1.82 18.27
C TRP A 616 63.17 0.52 19.01
N VAL A 617 63.50 -0.55 18.28
CA VAL A 617 63.78 -1.88 18.85
C VAL A 617 65.26 -2.27 18.69
N ILE A 618 65.97 -1.67 17.73
CA ILE A 618 67.42 -1.82 17.59
C ILE A 618 68.14 -0.82 18.51
N LEU A 619 69.06 -1.30 19.35
CA LEU A 619 70.07 -0.45 19.98
C LEU A 619 71.15 -0.14 18.94
N VAL A 620 71.34 1.15 18.63
CA VAL A 620 72.55 1.58 17.93
C VAL A 620 73.71 1.29 18.88
N GLU A 621 74.60 0.36 18.50
CA GLU A 621 75.93 0.29 19.11
C GLU A 621 76.57 1.66 18.85
N ASN A 622 76.49 2.56 19.84
CA ASN A 622 77.30 3.75 19.85
C ASN A 622 78.74 3.30 20.04
N ASP A 623 79.43 3.09 18.93
CA ASP A 623 80.87 2.89 18.87
C ASP A 623 81.67 4.17 19.18
N ASP A 624 81.02 5.23 19.69
CA ASP A 624 81.69 6.42 20.18
C ASP A 624 81.20 6.84 21.56
N GLU A 625 82.12 6.71 22.53
CA GLU A 625 82.17 7.48 23.76
C GLU A 625 82.05 8.99 23.47
N ARG A 626 80.85 9.54 23.39
CA ARG A 626 80.60 10.94 23.76
C ARG A 626 79.33 11.07 24.57
N VAL A 627 79.55 10.91 25.86
CA VAL A 627 78.83 11.59 26.94
C VAL A 627 78.41 13.00 26.50
N LEU A 628 77.13 13.35 26.68
CA LEU A 628 76.65 14.57 27.35
C LEU A 628 75.09 14.60 27.36
N PRO A 629 74.46 15.36 28.26
CA PRO A 629 73.58 14.77 29.26
C PRO A 629 72.10 15.14 29.06
N LEU A 630 71.27 14.30 29.67
CA LEU A 630 69.90 14.60 30.07
C LEU A 630 69.83 15.96 30.80
N THR A 631 68.99 16.86 30.30
CA THR A 631 68.09 17.70 31.12
C THR A 631 66.98 18.32 30.26
N SER A 632 65.77 18.20 30.82
CA SER A 632 64.42 18.72 30.49
C SER A 632 63.76 18.26 29.20
#